data_AF-A0A2E5FL63-F1
#
_entry.id   AF-A0A2E5FL63-F1
#
_cell.length_a   1.000
_cell.length_b   1.000
_cell.length_c   1.000
_cell.angle_alpha   90.00
_cell.angle_beta   90.00
_cell.angle_gamma   90.00
#
_symmetry.space_group_name_H-M   'P 1'
#
loop_
_entity.id
_entity.type
_entity.pdbx_description
1 polymer ?
#
loop_
_entity_poly.entity_id
_entity_poly.type
_entity_poly.pdbx_seq_one_letter_code
_entity_poly.pdbx_strand_id
1 'polypeptide(L)'
;MSTHTESHTGLFIKVWVALLVLTLVEIVLAYIQLGHVAMITLLMGLSLVKTVLIMAYFMHLKFDKPALSWMLCVPMVACMLIMIGYFFPDSYRILEFGP
;
A
#
# COMPACT_ATOMS: atom_id res chain seq x y z
N MET A 1 -27.79 28.22 0.33
CA MET A 1 -26.57 28.35 -0.51
C MET A 1 -25.41 27.87 0.34
N SER A 2 -24.84 26.66 0.31
CA SER A 2 -25.04 25.44 -0.48
C SER A 2 -24.44 24.30 0.35
N THR A 3 -25.26 23.54 1.08
CA THR A 3 -24.83 22.47 2.00
C THR A 3 -24.78 21.13 1.25
N HIS A 4 -23.77 20.89 0.40
CA HIS A 4 -23.66 19.64 -0.38
C HIS A 4 -22.23 19.29 -0.85
N THR A 5 -21.19 19.52 -0.02
CA THR A 5 -19.79 19.16 -0.35
C THR A 5 -19.10 18.32 0.75
N GLU A 6 -19.81 17.96 1.82
CA GLU A 6 -19.19 17.38 3.01
C GLU A 6 -18.97 15.85 2.96
N SER A 7 -19.65 15.12 2.06
CA SER A 7 -19.60 13.64 2.05
C SER A 7 -18.31 13.06 1.46
N HIS A 8 -17.72 13.68 0.45
CA HIS A 8 -16.53 13.14 -0.22
C HIS A 8 -15.23 13.37 0.56
N THR A 9 -15.15 14.49 1.28
CA THR A 9 -13.94 14.90 2.00
C THR A 9 -13.66 14.02 3.22
N GLY A 10 -14.70 13.62 3.96
CA GLY A 10 -14.54 12.78 5.15
C GLY A 10 -13.92 11.41 4.84
N LEU A 11 -14.24 10.85 3.68
CA LEU A 11 -13.72 9.55 3.25
C LEU A 11 -12.26 9.63 2.81
N PHE A 12 -11.90 10.70 2.11
CA PHE A 12 -10.50 10.99 1.75
C PHE A 12 -9.63 11.16 3.00
N ILE A 13 -10.11 11.92 3.98
CA ILE A 13 -9.42 12.12 5.26
C ILE A 13 -9.24 10.79 6.00
N LYS A 14 -10.25 9.92 6.02
CA LYS A 14 -10.16 8.62 6.70
C LYS A 14 -9.09 7.71 6.08
N VAL A 15 -8.98 7.67 4.75
CA VAL A 15 -7.92 6.95 4.04
C VAL A 15 -6.55 7.56 4.32
N TRP A 16 -6.46 8.89 4.29
CA TRP A 16 -5.22 9.62 4.55
C TRP A 16 -4.68 9.33 5.97
N VAL A 17 -5.55 9.38 6.98
CA VAL A 17 -5.18 9.06 8.36
C VAL A 17 -4.74 7.59 8.48
N ALA A 18 -5.46 6.65 7.86
CA ALA A 18 -5.09 5.24 7.91
C ALA A 18 -3.73 4.95 7.26
N LEU A 19 -3.43 5.61 6.13
CA LEU A 19 -2.12 5.54 5.45
C LEU A 19 -1.00 6.12 6.33
N LEU A 20 -1.27 7.25 6.99
CA LEU A 20 -0.32 7.89 7.90
C LEU A 20 0.00 6.96 9.07
N VAL A 21 -1.02 6.40 9.72
CA VAL A 21 -0.85 5.43 10.82
C VAL A 21 -0.03 4.23 10.36
N LEU A 22 -0.33 3.67 9.18
CA LEU A 22 0.40 2.50 8.69
C LEU A 22 1.87 2.80 8.36
N THR A 23 2.16 4.03 7.94
CA THR A 23 3.54 4.52 7.71
C THR A 23 4.27 4.73 9.03
N LEU A 24 3.57 5.24 10.06
CA LEU A 24 4.17 5.47 11.36
C LEU A 24 4.53 4.13 12.05
N VAL A 25 3.65 3.14 11.93
CA VAL A 25 3.93 1.77 12.39
C VAL A 25 5.15 1.18 11.66
N GLU A 26 5.25 1.40 10.35
CA GLU A 26 6.41 0.95 9.56
C GLU A 26 7.72 1.53 10.08
N ILE A 27 7.76 2.85 10.32
CA ILE A 27 8.96 3.53 10.81
C ILE A 27 9.37 3.01 12.18
N VAL A 28 8.41 2.83 13.09
CA VAL A 28 8.67 2.27 14.43
C VAL A 28 9.23 0.85 14.33
N LEU A 29 8.66 0.03 13.46
CA LEU A 29 9.10 -1.36 13.27
C LEU A 29 10.49 -1.43 12.61
N ALA A 30 10.77 -0.54 11.66
CA ALA A 30 12.09 -0.39 11.04
C ALA A 30 13.15 0.09 12.05
N TYR A 31 12.77 0.95 13.00
CA TYR A 31 13.67 1.47 14.03
C TYR A 31 14.10 0.41 15.05
N ILE A 32 13.28 -0.63 15.27
CA ILE A 32 13.63 -1.77 16.13
C ILE A 32 14.73 -2.65 15.49
N GLN A 33 15.08 -2.40 14.23
CA GLN A 33 16.24 -2.95 13.54
C GLN A 33 16.34 -4.48 13.67
N LEU A 34 15.23 -5.14 13.30
CA LEU A 34 15.19 -6.57 13.07
C LEU A 34 16.10 -6.89 11.87
N GLY A 35 16.80 -8.03 11.89
CA GLY A 35 17.84 -8.37 10.90
C GLY A 35 17.46 -8.06 9.44
N HIS A 36 18.45 -7.75 8.60
CA HIS A 36 18.28 -7.19 7.24
C HIS A 36 17.16 -7.85 6.41
N VAL A 37 17.07 -9.18 6.43
CA VAL A 37 16.03 -9.93 5.70
C VAL A 37 14.64 -9.66 6.28
N ALA A 38 14.48 -9.71 7.61
CA ALA A 38 13.22 -9.44 8.28
C ALA A 38 12.76 -7.99 8.10
N MET A 39 13.70 -7.03 8.10
CA MET A 39 13.41 -5.62 7.82
C MET A 39 12.83 -5.46 6.42
N ILE A 40 13.49 -6.01 5.40
CA ILE A 40 13.01 -5.92 4.02
C ILE A 40 11.64 -6.59 3.87
N THR A 41 11.45 -7.80 4.42
CA THR A 41 10.16 -8.51 4.36
C THR A 41 9.03 -7.73 5.03
N LEU A 42 9.28 -7.09 6.18
CA LEU A 42 8.28 -6.28 6.89
C LEU A 42 7.92 -5.00 6.12
N LEU A 43 8.92 -4.26 5.63
CA LEU A 43 8.71 -3.07 4.79
C LEU A 43 7.88 -3.43 3.55
N MET A 44 8.18 -4.57 2.92
CA MET A 44 7.43 -5.13 1.80
C MET A 44 5.97 -5.44 2.17
N GLY A 45 5.77 -6.19 3.26
CA GLY A 45 4.45 -6.59 3.73
C GLY A 45 3.59 -5.39 4.10
N LEU A 46 4.16 -4.40 4.79
CA LEU A 46 3.44 -3.17 5.13
C LEU A 46 3.09 -2.34 3.89
N SER A 47 3.94 -2.33 2.86
CA SER A 47 3.61 -1.69 1.57
C SER A 47 2.42 -2.36 0.89
N LEU A 48 2.36 -3.70 0.88
CA LEU A 48 1.20 -4.47 0.39
C LEU A 48 -0.08 -4.15 1.17
N VAL A 49 -0.01 -4.01 2.49
CA VAL A 49 -1.19 -3.64 3.29
C VAL A 49 -1.69 -2.24 2.92
N LYS A 50 -0.79 -1.26 2.67
CA LYS A 50 -1.18 0.07 2.18
C LYS A 50 -1.97 -0.04 0.86
N THR A 51 -1.48 -0.88 -0.06
CA THR A 51 -2.11 -1.02 -1.38
C THR A 51 -3.47 -1.70 -1.32
N VAL A 52 -3.59 -2.76 -0.53
CA VAL A 52 -4.88 -3.44 -0.28
C VAL A 52 -5.87 -2.50 0.41
N LEU A 53 -5.44 -1.69 1.37
CA LEU A 53 -6.32 -0.73 2.06
C LEU A 53 -6.89 0.32 1.10
N ILE A 54 -6.05 0.86 0.21
CA ILE A 54 -6.48 1.78 -0.84
C ILE A 54 -7.50 1.08 -1.76
N MET A 55 -7.20 -0.13 -2.23
CA MET A 55 -8.10 -0.91 -3.09
C MET A 55 -9.44 -1.22 -2.43
N ALA A 56 -9.45 -1.68 -1.19
CA ALA A 56 -10.66 -1.99 -0.44
C ALA A 56 -11.55 -0.74 -0.26
N TYR A 57 -10.94 0.42 0.01
CA TYR A 57 -11.66 1.69 0.08
C TYR A 57 -12.25 2.09 -1.27
N PHE A 58 -11.48 2.01 -2.35
CA PHE A 58 -11.94 2.34 -3.68
C PHE A 58 -12.99 1.34 -4.21
N MET A 59 -13.00 0.10 -3.73
CA MET A 59 -13.99 -0.91 -4.12
C MET A 59 -15.32 -0.73 -3.38
N HIS A 60 -15.27 -0.32 -2.10
CA HIS A 60 -16.48 -0.15 -1.28
C HIS A 60 -17.17 1.22 -1.49
N LEU A 61 -16.44 2.25 -1.92
CA LEU A 61 -16.96 3.62 -1.99
C LEU A 61 -17.42 4.08 -3.38
N LYS A 62 -17.24 3.22 -4.37
CA LYS A 62 -17.23 3.64 -5.77
C LYS A 62 -18.25 2.89 -6.62
N PHE A 63 -19.48 2.96 -6.17
CA PHE A 63 -20.62 2.58 -6.99
C PHE A 63 -20.95 3.58 -8.13
N ASP A 64 -20.21 4.70 -8.29
CA ASP A 64 -20.68 5.78 -9.17
C ASP A 64 -19.65 6.44 -10.15
N LYS A 65 -18.32 6.43 -9.89
CA LYS A 65 -17.35 7.21 -10.73
C LYS A 65 -16.15 6.43 -11.28
N PRO A 66 -16.28 5.57 -12.31
CA PRO A 66 -15.23 4.67 -12.83
C PRO A 66 -13.86 5.33 -13.13
N ALA A 67 -13.82 6.58 -13.59
CA ALA A 67 -12.59 7.24 -14.03
C ALA A 67 -11.49 7.43 -12.96
N LEU A 68 -11.83 7.92 -11.75
CA LEU A 68 -10.80 8.29 -10.76
C LEU A 68 -10.08 7.08 -10.14
N SER A 69 -10.78 5.97 -9.91
CA SER A 69 -10.10 4.74 -9.46
C SER A 69 -9.30 4.10 -10.56
N TRP A 70 -9.64 4.29 -11.83
CA TRP A 70 -8.80 3.72 -12.88
C TRP A 70 -7.42 4.39 -12.87
N MET A 71 -7.39 5.71 -12.67
CA MET A 71 -6.13 6.46 -12.52
C MET A 71 -5.30 6.04 -11.30
N LEU A 72 -5.92 5.61 -10.19
CA LEU A 72 -5.22 5.10 -9.01
C LEU A 72 -4.93 3.59 -9.06
N CYS A 73 -5.78 2.80 -9.70
CA CYS A 73 -5.63 1.35 -9.80
C CYS A 73 -4.47 0.96 -10.71
N VAL A 74 -4.24 1.70 -11.81
CA VAL A 74 -3.13 1.42 -12.73
C VAL A 74 -1.77 1.45 -12.02
N PRO A 75 -1.38 2.53 -11.30
CA PRO A 75 -0.10 2.55 -10.58
C PRO A 75 -0.07 1.53 -9.42
N MET A 76 -1.19 1.28 -8.74
CA MET A 76 -1.28 0.25 -7.68
C MET A 76 -0.98 -1.16 -8.21
N VAL A 77 -1.63 -1.55 -9.30
CA VAL A 77 -1.48 -2.88 -9.91
C VAL A 77 -0.08 -3.02 -10.50
N ALA A 78 0.44 -1.97 -11.15
CA ALA A 78 1.82 -1.95 -11.62
C ALA A 78 2.81 -2.16 -10.46
N CYS A 79 2.65 -1.46 -9.33
CA CYS A 79 3.46 -1.70 -8.14
C CYS A 79 3.33 -3.14 -7.64
N MET A 80 2.12 -3.69 -7.52
CA MET A 80 1.92 -5.06 -7.04
C MET A 80 2.60 -6.09 -7.97
N LEU A 81 2.50 -5.90 -9.30
CA LEU A 81 3.13 -6.76 -10.30
C LEU A 81 4.66 -6.67 -10.27
N ILE A 82 5.21 -5.45 -10.12
CA ILE A 82 6.66 -5.27 -9.98
C ILE A 82 7.16 -5.93 -8.69
N MET A 83 6.42 -5.80 -7.59
CA MET A 83 6.79 -6.41 -6.31
C MET A 83 6.77 -7.94 -6.40
N ILE A 84 5.73 -8.54 -6.97
CA ILE A 84 5.67 -10.00 -7.18
C ILE A 84 6.74 -10.45 -8.20
N GLY A 85 6.90 -9.74 -9.31
CA GLY A 85 7.79 -10.11 -10.41
C GLY A 85 9.28 -9.94 -10.09
N TYR A 86 9.64 -8.99 -9.23
CA TYR A 86 11.03 -8.70 -8.88
C TYR A 86 11.47 -9.37 -7.57
N PHE A 87 10.58 -9.46 -6.57
CA PHE A 87 10.95 -10.04 -5.27
C PHE A 87 11.09 -11.55 -5.27
N PHE A 88 10.24 -12.25 -6.04
CA PHE A 88 10.31 -13.70 -6.18
C PHE A 88 11.70 -14.11 -6.72
N PRO A 89 12.19 -13.60 -7.87
CA PRO A 89 13.51 -13.97 -8.37
C PRO A 89 14.68 -13.45 -7.51
N ASP A 90 14.52 -12.32 -6.80
CA ASP A 90 15.59 -11.80 -5.95
C ASP A 90 15.79 -12.68 -4.70
N SER A 91 14.71 -13.19 -4.10
CA SER A 91 14.75 -14.11 -2.95
C SER A 91 15.33 -15.49 -3.31
N TYR A 92 15.06 -16.01 -4.51
CA TYR A 92 15.71 -17.24 -4.98
C TYR A 92 17.20 -17.03 -5.29
N ARG A 93 17.59 -15.87 -5.83
CA ARG A 93 19.00 -15.54 -6.12
C ARG A 93 19.88 -15.43 -4.88
N ILE A 94 19.38 -14.89 -3.77
CA ILE A 94 20.14 -14.84 -2.50
C ILE A 94 20.30 -16.20 -1.82
N LEU A 95 19.43 -17.19 -2.11
CA LEU A 95 19.59 -18.57 -1.64
C LEU A 95 20.54 -19.40 -2.54
N GLU A 96 20.68 -19.02 -3.80
CA GLU A 96 21.55 -19.71 -4.77
C GLU A 96 23.03 -19.22 -4.73
N PHE A 97 23.29 -18.03 -4.16
CA PHE A 97 24.63 -17.44 -3.99
C PHE A 97 25.04 -17.23 -2.51
N GLY A 98 24.40 -17.92 -1.56
CA GLY A 98 24.98 -18.09 -0.22
C GLY A 98 26.15 -19.09 -0.30
N PRO A 99 27.32 -18.82 0.30
CA PRO A 99 28.46 -19.73 0.28
C PRO A 99 28.15 -21.11 0.89
#